data_AF-A0A9X8YR82-F1
#
_entry.id   AF-A0A9X8YR82-F1
#
_cell.length_a   1.000
_cell.length_b   1.000
_cell.length_c   1.000
_cell.angle_alpha   90.00
_cell.angle_beta   90.00
_cell.angle_gamma   90.00
#
_symmetry.space_group_name_H-M   'P 1'
#
loop_
_entity.id
_entity.type
_entity.pdbx_description
1 polymer ?
#
loop_
_entity_poly.entity_id
_entity_poly.type
_entity_poly.pdbx_seq_one_letter_code
_entity_poly.pdbx_strand_id
1 'polypeptide(L)'
;MQLIMSLVGMAVLIAIAVLLSSNRRAIKLRTVVWAFIIQVGIGALVLYVPLGRSILGSMSNGVANVIAYGNQGISFIFGGLVSDKMFEVFGGGGFVFALRVLPVIVFFSSLIAV
;
A
#
# COMPACT_ATOMS: atom_id res chain seq x y z
N MET A 1 -21.84 -5.11 16.10
CA MET A 1 -20.83 -4.42 16.94
C MET A 1 -19.70 -3.80 16.11
N GLN A 2 -19.08 -4.54 15.18
CA GLN A 2 -17.95 -4.03 14.38
C GLN A 2 -18.28 -2.79 13.53
N LEU A 3 -19.44 -2.74 12.85
CA LEU A 3 -19.84 -1.56 12.06
C LEU A 3 -20.00 -0.29 12.88
N ILE A 4 -20.59 -0.40 14.08
CA ILE A 4 -20.74 0.72 15.01
C ILE A 4 -19.35 1.20 15.45
N MET A 5 -18.45 0.28 15.78
CA MET A 5 -17.08 0.62 16.15
C MET A 5 -16.31 1.32 15.00
N SER A 6 -16.51 0.89 13.75
CA SER A 6 -15.93 1.56 12.58
C SER A 6 -16.43 3.00 12.43
N LEU A 7 -17.74 3.24 12.60
CA LEU A 7 -18.32 4.58 12.56
C LEU A 7 -17.82 5.47 13.70
N VAL A 8 -17.72 4.91 14.91
CA VAL A 8 -17.13 5.61 16.06
C VAL A 8 -15.68 5.99 15.76
N GLY A 9 -14.88 5.08 15.21
CA GLY A 9 -13.50 5.35 14.79
C GLY A 9 -13.40 6.51 13.80
N MET A 10 -14.25 6.52 12.76
CA MET A 10 -14.29 7.61 11.77
C MET A 10 -14.65 8.96 12.43
N ALA A 11 -15.65 8.97 13.31
CA ALA A 11 -16.07 10.18 14.02
C ALA A 11 -14.96 10.71 14.94
N VAL A 12 -14.24 9.85 15.65
CA VAL A 12 -13.12 10.22 16.53
C VAL A 12 -11.97 10.81 15.73
N LEU A 13 -11.59 10.23 14.59
CA LEU A 13 -10.53 10.79 13.75
C LEU A 13 -10.89 12.18 13.21
N ILE A 14 -12.13 12.39 12.78
CA ILE A 14 -12.63 13.71 12.36
C ILE A 14 -12.61 14.68 13.53
N ALA A 15 -13.05 14.25 14.72
CA ALA A 15 -13.02 15.09 15.92
C ALA A 15 -11.60 15.54 16.28
N ILE A 16 -10.62 14.63 16.25
CA ILE A 16 -9.20 14.95 16.47
C ILE A 16 -8.71 15.97 15.44
N ALA A 17 -9.01 15.77 14.16
CA ALA A 17 -8.62 16.71 13.10
C ALA A 17 -9.23 18.11 13.31
N VAL A 18 -10.49 18.19 13.75
CA VAL A 18 -11.15 19.49 14.07
C VAL A 18 -10.54 20.12 15.32
N LEU A 19 -10.21 19.33 16.35
CA LEU A 19 -9.60 19.82 17.58
C LEU A 19 -8.22 20.44 17.33
N LEU A 20 -7.41 19.80 16.49
CA LEU A 20 -6.07 20.24 16.11
C LEU A 20 -6.06 21.25 14.95
N SER A 21 -7.23 21.65 14.42
CA SER A 21 -7.32 22.61 13.32
C SER A 21 -6.94 24.03 13.78
N SER A 22 -6.04 24.66 13.02
CA SER A 22 -5.59 26.03 13.27
C SER A 22 -6.71 27.08 13.16
N ASN A 23 -7.74 26.82 12.34
CA ASN A 23 -8.91 27.69 12.24
C ASN A 23 -10.18 26.89 11.92
N ARG A 24 -10.87 26.46 12.97
CA ARG A 24 -12.09 25.64 12.88
C ARG A 24 -13.23 26.31 12.09
N ARG A 25 -13.28 27.64 12.05
CA ARG A 25 -14.32 28.40 11.33
C ARG A 25 -14.07 28.47 9.83
N ALA A 26 -12.82 28.29 9.39
CA ALA A 26 -12.46 28.30 7.98
C ALA A 26 -12.63 26.93 7.28
N ILE A 27 -13.08 25.91 8.01
CA ILE A 27 -13.28 24.57 7.46
C ILE A 27 -14.43 24.60 6.44
N LYS A 28 -14.09 24.36 5.17
CA LYS A 28 -15.08 24.26 4.09
C LYS A 28 -15.75 22.90 4.13
N LEU A 29 -16.93 22.82 4.78
CA LEU A 29 -17.69 21.57 4.94
C LEU A 29 -17.93 20.84 3.62
N ARG A 30 -18.23 21.56 2.54
CA ARG A 30 -18.38 20.98 1.20
C ARG A 30 -17.14 20.16 0.80
N THR A 31 -15.95 20.72 0.96
CA THR A 31 -14.70 20.04 0.59
C THR A 31 -14.44 18.80 1.44
N VAL A 32 -14.60 18.91 2.76
CA VAL A 32 -14.33 17.81 3.70
C VAL A 32 -15.32 16.65 3.49
N VAL A 33 -16.61 16.95 3.34
CA VAL A 33 -17.64 15.94 3.11
C VAL A 33 -17.43 15.24 1.78
N TRP A 34 -17.11 15.97 0.70
CA TRP A 34 -16.79 15.34 -0.59
C TRP A 34 -15.55 14.46 -0.52
N ALA A 35 -14.48 14.91 0.14
CA ALA A 35 -13.29 14.10 0.35
C ALA A 35 -13.61 12.80 1.09
N PHE A 36 -14.41 12.89 2.16
CA PHE A 36 -14.83 11.71 2.94
C PHE A 36 -15.70 10.76 2.13
N ILE A 37 -16.70 11.26 1.39
CA ILE A 37 -17.57 10.45 0.54
C ILE A 37 -16.77 9.74 -0.55
N ILE A 38 -15.85 10.44 -1.21
CA ILE A 38 -14.99 9.84 -2.24
C ILE A 38 -14.11 8.75 -1.62
N GLN A 39 -13.51 8.99 -0.45
CA GLN A 39 -12.67 8.01 0.24
C GLN A 39 -13.46 6.74 0.62
N VAL A 40 -14.64 6.89 1.23
CA VAL A 40 -15.52 5.76 1.57
C VAL A 40 -16.02 5.06 0.30
N GLY A 41 -16.35 5.84 -0.74
CA GLY A 41 -16.81 5.33 -2.03
C GLY A 41 -15.77 4.48 -2.74
N ILE A 42 -14.52 4.93 -2.80
CA ILE A 42 -13.40 4.14 -3.35
C ILE A 42 -13.21 2.87 -2.53
N GLY A 43 -13.19 2.96 -1.20
CA GLY A 43 -13.06 1.80 -0.32
C GLY A 43 -14.16 0.76 -0.55
N ALA A 44 -15.42 1.20 -0.64
CA ALA A 44 -16.55 0.33 -0.96
C ALA A 44 -16.43 -0.28 -2.37
N LEU A 45 -16.03 0.52 -3.36
CA LEU A 45 -15.86 0.04 -4.74
C LEU A 45 -14.80 -1.07 -4.80
N VAL A 46 -13.61 -0.85 -4.25
CA VAL A 46 -12.50 -1.81 -4.41
C VAL A 46 -12.52 -2.97 -3.42
N LEU A 47 -13.14 -2.82 -2.24
CA LEU A 47 -13.16 -3.86 -1.20
C LEU A 47 -14.49 -4.61 -1.08
N TYR A 48 -15.62 -3.99 -1.43
CA TYR A 48 -16.95 -4.58 -1.26
C TYR A 48 -17.55 -5.07 -2.58
N VAL A 49 -17.52 -4.25 -3.63
CA VAL A 49 -18.12 -4.59 -4.93
C VAL A 49 -17.29 -5.68 -5.65
N PRO A 50 -17.90 -6.79 -6.13
CA PRO A 50 -17.17 -7.88 -6.79
C PRO A 50 -16.34 -7.42 -8.00
N LEU A 51 -16.91 -6.54 -8.84
CA LEU A 51 -16.21 -5.98 -10.00
C LEU A 51 -14.97 -5.18 -9.56
N GLY A 52 -15.10 -4.32 -8.55
CA GLY A 52 -13.97 -3.53 -8.07
C GLY A 52 -12.89 -4.37 -7.38
N ARG A 53 -13.27 -5.44 -6.67
CA ARG A 53 -12.33 -6.44 -6.13
C ARG A 53 -11.55 -7.15 -7.25
N SER A 54 -12.23 -7.52 -8.34
CA SER A 54 -11.58 -8.14 -9.50
C SER A 54 -10.58 -7.20 -10.17
N ILE A 55 -10.97 -5.93 -10.37
CA ILE A 55 -10.07 -4.90 -10.93
C ILE A 55 -8.88 -4.65 -10.01
N LEU A 56 -9.10 -4.51 -8.70
CA LEU A 56 -8.00 -4.34 -7.74
C LEU A 56 -7.06 -5.55 -7.76
N GLY A 57 -7.61 -6.76 -7.86
CA GLY A 57 -6.85 -8.00 -7.98
C GLY A 57 -6.00 -8.04 -9.25
N SER A 58 -6.55 -7.66 -10.40
CA SER A 58 -5.79 -7.62 -11.65
C SER A 58 -4.67 -6.58 -11.62
N MET A 59 -4.93 -5.39 -11.05
CA MET A 59 -3.89 -4.38 -10.81
C MET A 59 -2.80 -4.88 -9.87
N SER A 60 -3.18 -5.56 -8.78
CA SER A 60 -2.24 -6.14 -7.82
C SER A 60 -1.35 -7.21 -8.47
N ASN A 61 -1.92 -8.06 -9.32
CA ASN A 61 -1.16 -9.03 -10.11
C ASN A 61 -0.22 -8.34 -11.11
N GLY A 62 -0.66 -7.24 -11.73
CA GLY A 62 0.19 -6.40 -12.58
C GLY A 62 1.42 -5.88 -11.84
N VAL A 63 1.22 -5.31 -10.65
CA VAL A 63 2.32 -4.84 -9.79
C VAL A 63 3.22 -6.01 -9.34
N ALA A 64 2.65 -7.16 -9.00
CA ALA A 64 3.41 -8.35 -8.63
C ALA A 64 4.33 -8.83 -9.78
N ASN A 65 3.85 -8.78 -11.02
CA ASN A 65 4.66 -9.12 -12.20
C ASN A 65 5.81 -8.11 -12.39
N VAL A 66 5.54 -6.81 -12.18
CA VAL A 66 6.58 -5.77 -12.23
C VAL A 66 7.65 -6.01 -11.17
N ILE A 67 7.27 -6.36 -9.94
CA ILE A 67 8.20 -6.76 -8.88
C ILE A 67 9.01 -7.99 -9.31
N ALA A 68 8.38 -8.98 -9.95
CA ALA A 68 9.06 -10.18 -10.43
C ALA A 68 10.14 -9.84 -11.48
N TYR A 69 9.87 -8.91 -12.40
CA TYR A 69 10.88 -8.41 -13.34
C TYR A 69 12.04 -7.71 -12.63
N GLY A 70 11.74 -6.87 -11.63
CA GLY A 70 12.77 -6.24 -10.78
C GLY A 70 13.65 -7.28 -10.08
N ASN A 71 13.04 -8.34 -9.54
CA ASN A 71 13.74 -9.44 -8.86
C ASN A 71 14.69 -10.20 -9.80
N GLN A 72 14.41 -10.27 -11.11
CA GLN A 72 15.36 -10.84 -12.07
C GLN A 72 16.64 -10.00 -12.15
N GLY A 73 16.52 -8.66 -12.17
CA GLY A 73 17.67 -7.74 -12.10
C GLY A 73 18.45 -7.85 -10.79
N ILE A 74 17.75 -7.99 -9.67
CA ILE A 74 18.38 -8.21 -8.35
C ILE A 74 19.15 -9.54 -8.33
N SER A 75 18.56 -10.60 -8.88
CA SER A 75 19.19 -11.91 -8.99
C SER A 75 20.42 -11.89 -9.91
N PHE A 76 20.39 -11.07 -10.96
CA PHE A 76 21.56 -10.83 -11.82
C PHE A 76 22.71 -10.15 -11.06
N ILE A 77 22.43 -9.15 -10.23
CA ILE A 77 23.45 -8.40 -9.48
C ILE A 77 24.01 -9.21 -8.29
N PHE A 78 23.14 -9.84 -7.51
CA PHE A 78 23.50 -10.46 -6.22
C PHE A 78 23.57 -12.01 -6.25
N GLY A 79 23.16 -12.63 -7.36
CA GLY A 79 23.30 -14.06 -7.60
C GLY A 79 22.70 -14.93 -6.49
N GLY A 80 23.50 -15.87 -5.99
CA GLY A 80 23.08 -16.84 -4.96
C GLY A 80 22.66 -16.23 -3.62
N LEU A 81 23.04 -14.99 -3.32
CA LEU A 81 22.72 -14.31 -2.04
C LEU A 81 21.23 -13.93 -1.91
N VAL A 82 20.47 -13.99 -2.99
CA VAL A 82 19.01 -13.82 -3.00
C VAL A 82 18.27 -15.09 -3.43
N SER A 83 18.99 -16.20 -3.59
CA SER A 83 18.41 -17.49 -3.94
C SER A 83 17.82 -18.22 -2.73
N ASP A 84 17.07 -19.28 -2.99
CA ASP A 84 16.50 -20.13 -1.95
C ASP A 84 17.56 -20.89 -1.15
N LYS A 85 18.77 -21.02 -1.69
CA LYS A 85 19.90 -21.63 -0.97
C LYS A 85 20.23 -20.89 0.32
N MET A 86 19.97 -19.58 0.37
CA MET A 86 20.14 -18.79 1.59
C MET A 86 19.22 -19.24 2.71
N PHE A 87 18.00 -19.70 2.40
CA PHE A 87 17.09 -20.24 3.40
C PHE A 87 17.51 -21.64 3.86
N GLU A 88 18.11 -22.44 2.99
CA GLU A 88 18.66 -23.75 3.39
C GLU A 88 19.85 -23.62 4.33
N VAL A 89 20.74 -22.64 4.12
CA VAL A 89 21.96 -22.46 4.91
C VAL A 89 21.71 -21.65 6.18
N PHE A 90 20.91 -20.60 6.10
CA PHE A 90 20.71 -19.63 7.19
C PHE A 90 19.30 -19.69 7.81
N GLY A 91 18.45 -20.61 7.38
CA GLY A 91 17.05 -20.69 7.84
C GLY A 91 16.33 -19.37 7.58
N GLY A 92 15.60 -18.86 8.59
CA GLY A 92 14.93 -17.55 8.52
C GLY A 92 15.88 -16.36 8.27
N GLY A 93 17.18 -16.51 8.57
CA GLY A 93 18.21 -15.50 8.28
C GLY A 93 18.58 -15.41 6.79
N GLY A 94 18.10 -16.35 5.96
CA GLY A 94 18.31 -16.32 4.50
C GLY A 94 17.61 -15.17 3.79
N PHE A 95 16.66 -14.50 4.46
CA PHE A 95 16.06 -13.27 3.99
C PHE A 95 16.95 -12.06 4.36
N VAL A 96 17.91 -11.74 3.49
CA VAL A 96 18.73 -10.54 3.66
C VAL A 96 17.95 -9.31 3.22
N PHE A 97 17.41 -8.56 4.20
CA PHE A 97 16.58 -7.36 3.95
C PHE A 97 17.26 -6.37 2.99
N ALA A 98 18.55 -6.10 3.20
CA ALA A 98 19.30 -5.16 2.38
C ALA A 98 19.37 -5.53 0.90
N LEU A 99 19.32 -6.83 0.57
CA LEU A 99 19.42 -7.33 -0.80
C LEU A 99 18.05 -7.59 -1.45
N ARG A 100 17.03 -7.90 -0.64
CA ARG A 100 15.69 -8.23 -1.15
C ARG A 100 14.73 -7.03 -1.16
N VAL A 101 14.95 -6.01 -0.33
CA VAL A 101 14.01 -4.88 -0.19
C VAL A 101 14.57 -3.58 -0.79
N LEU A 102 15.81 -3.21 -0.47
CA LEU A 102 16.38 -1.93 -0.93
C LEU A 102 16.49 -1.83 -2.47
N PRO A 103 16.93 -2.86 -3.20
CA PRO A 103 17.07 -2.76 -4.65
C PRO A 103 15.74 -2.62 -5.40
N VAL A 104 14.63 -3.11 -4.81
CA VAL A 104 13.29 -2.93 -5.36
C VAL A 104 12.94 -1.44 -5.43
N ILE A 105 13.36 -0.65 -4.44
CA ILE A 105 13.16 0.81 -4.44
C ILE A 105 13.87 1.44 -5.64
N VAL A 106 15.14 1.08 -5.89
CA VAL A 106 15.92 1.60 -7.03
C VAL A 106 15.26 1.26 -8.36
N PHE A 107 14.81 0.01 -8.52
CA PHE A 107 14.09 -0.43 -9.71
C PHE A 107 12.81 0.38 -9.94
N PHE A 108 11.94 0.50 -8.93
CA PHE A 108 10.71 1.29 -9.05
C PHE A 108 10.98 2.78 -9.28
N SER A 109 12.01 3.35 -8.65
CA SER A 109 12.40 4.74 -8.92
C SER A 109 12.81 4.94 -10.37
N SER A 110 13.58 4.02 -10.96
CA SER A 110 13.93 4.08 -12.38
C SER A 110 12.73 3.84 -13.30
N LEU A 111 11.82 2.94 -12.93
CA LEU A 111 10.65 2.61 -13.74
C LEU A 111 9.63 3.76 -13.79
N ILE A 112 9.45 4.48 -12.67
CA ILE A 112 8.55 5.65 -12.61
C ILE A 112 9.16 6.85 -13.36
N ALA A 113 10.49 6.93 -13.46
CA ALA A 113 11.19 8.01 -14.14
C ALA A 113 11.15 7.91 -15.67
N VAL A 114 10.87 6.71 -16.21
CA VAL A 114 10.70 6.44 -17.65
C VAL A 114 9.26 6.68 -18.05
#